data_AF-A0A511R096-F1
#
_entry.id   AF-A0A511R096-F1
#
_cell.length_a   1.000
_cell.length_b   1.000
_cell.length_c   1.000
_cell.angle_alpha   90.00
_cell.angle_beta   90.00
_cell.angle_gamma   90.00
#
_symmetry.space_group_name_H-M   'P 1'
#
loop_
_entity.id
_entity.type
_entity.pdbx_description
1 polymer ?
#
loop_
_entity_poly.entity_id
_entity_poly.type
_entity_poly.pdbx_seq_one_letter_code
_entity_poly.pdbx_strand_id
1 'polypeptide(L)'
;MGYTHYWTVRDLDGLEQSLPQIAADLEALRPQLPHLAGPMGKGEASIGPRGLYLNGISPEDCESFILDARRSNYIHTSSGLFGFCKTRRLPYDLAVKAALTLARWHAERAIEVRSDGTVAEWADACRLVERELGYPVDPFFVLGE
;
A
#
# COMPACT_ATOMS: atom_id res chain seq x y z
N MET A 1 14.88 10.82 10.34
CA MET A 1 14.38 9.49 9.94
C MET A 1 12.91 9.42 10.31
N GLY A 2 12.04 9.00 9.38
CA GLY A 2 10.59 8.92 9.59
C GLY A 2 10.11 7.50 9.40
N TYR A 3 8.99 7.14 10.03
CA TYR A 3 8.33 5.82 9.91
C TYR A 3 7.95 5.53 8.45
N THR A 4 8.45 4.41 7.92
CA THR A 4 8.40 4.07 6.49
C THR A 4 7.88 2.66 6.27
N HIS A 5 7.13 2.48 5.18
CA HIS A 5 6.80 1.17 4.63
C HIS A 5 7.54 0.96 3.31
N TYR A 6 7.92 -0.28 3.05
CA TYR A 6 8.75 -0.68 1.94
C TYR A 6 8.10 -1.82 1.19
N TRP A 7 8.32 -1.89 -0.12
CA TRP A 7 7.96 -3.05 -0.89
C TRP A 7 8.96 -3.30 -2.02
N THR A 8 9.08 -4.56 -2.39
CA THR A 8 9.91 -4.99 -3.53
C THR A 8 9.06 -5.79 -4.48
N VAL A 9 8.87 -5.28 -5.69
CA VAL A 9 8.19 -5.99 -6.77
C VAL A 9 9.19 -6.90 -7.45
N ARG A 10 8.94 -8.22 -7.35
CA ARG A 10 9.74 -9.31 -7.93
C ARG A 10 9.23 -9.68 -9.32
N ASP A 11 7.93 -9.56 -9.53
CA ASP A 11 7.24 -9.82 -10.79
C ASP A 11 6.29 -8.66 -11.11
N LEU A 12 6.63 -7.88 -12.12
CA LEU A 12 5.87 -6.68 -12.48
C LEU A 12 4.55 -7.03 -13.19
N ASP A 13 4.55 -8.10 -13.99
CA ASP A 13 3.38 -8.54 -14.74
C ASP A 13 2.35 -9.14 -13.76
N GLY A 14 2.82 -9.92 -12.77
CA GLY A 14 1.99 -10.42 -11.67
C GLY A 14 1.36 -9.29 -10.86
N LEU A 15 2.13 -8.24 -10.54
CA LEU A 15 1.56 -7.04 -9.90
C LEU A 15 0.51 -6.36 -10.79
N GLU A 16 0.81 -6.15 -12.07
CA GLU A 16 -0.09 -5.48 -13.02
C GLU A 16 -1.45 -6.19 -13.11
N GLN A 17 -1.44 -7.52 -13.19
CA GLN A 17 -2.66 -8.34 -13.24
C GLN A 17 -3.51 -8.21 -11.99
N SER A 18 -2.89 -7.98 -10.83
CA SER A 18 -3.58 -7.85 -9.54
C SER A 18 -4.06 -6.42 -9.25
N LEU A 19 -3.52 -5.39 -9.90
CA LEU A 19 -3.88 -3.97 -9.67
C LEU A 19 -5.40 -3.69 -9.74
N PRO A 20 -6.18 -4.23 -10.70
CA PRO A 20 -7.62 -4.02 -10.74
C PRO A 20 -8.34 -4.47 -9.47
N GLN A 21 -8.01 -5.65 -8.94
CA GLN A 21 -8.65 -6.18 -7.74
C GLN A 21 -8.18 -5.43 -6.49
N ILE A 22 -6.88 -5.11 -6.41
CA ILE A 22 -6.32 -4.29 -5.32
C ILE A 22 -7.03 -2.93 -5.25
N ALA A 23 -7.23 -2.28 -6.39
CA ALA A 23 -7.90 -0.98 -6.46
C ALA A 23 -9.39 -1.07 -6.10
N ALA A 24 -10.10 -2.07 -6.61
CA ALA A 24 -11.52 -2.29 -6.29
C ALA A 24 -11.72 -2.52 -4.79
N ASP A 25 -10.87 -3.32 -4.17
CA ASP A 25 -10.93 -3.62 -2.75
C ASP A 25 -10.56 -2.40 -1.89
N LEU A 26 -9.56 -1.62 -2.30
CA LEU A 26 -9.22 -0.40 -1.57
C LEU A 26 -10.34 0.65 -1.65
N GLU A 27 -11.03 0.75 -2.79
CA GLU A 27 -12.24 1.59 -2.91
C GLU A 27 -13.39 1.06 -2.05
N ALA A 28 -13.56 -0.25 -1.93
CA ALA A 28 -14.55 -0.82 -1.01
C ALA A 28 -14.26 -0.46 0.46
N LEU A 29 -12.97 -0.32 0.82
CA LEU A 29 -12.53 0.16 2.15
C LEU A 29 -12.61 1.67 2.33
N ARG A 30 -12.89 2.45 1.27
CA ARG A 30 -12.85 3.92 1.29
C ARG A 30 -13.68 4.54 2.43
N PRO A 31 -14.88 4.05 2.79
CA PRO A 31 -15.67 4.62 3.89
C PRO A 31 -15.02 4.49 5.28
N GLN A 32 -14.08 3.56 5.46
CA GLN A 32 -13.38 3.32 6.73
C GLN A 32 -11.99 3.96 6.76
N LEU A 33 -11.51 4.44 5.62
CA LEU A 33 -10.21 5.10 5.48
C LEU A 33 -10.33 6.60 5.78
N PRO A 34 -9.24 7.24 6.25
CA PRO A 34 -9.18 8.70 6.31
C PRO A 34 -9.36 9.30 4.91
N HIS A 35 -9.70 10.58 4.85
CA HIS A 35 -9.73 11.27 3.57
C HIS A 35 -8.32 11.27 2.93
N LEU A 36 -8.28 10.91 1.65
CA LEU A 36 -7.05 10.77 0.88
C LEU A 36 -6.98 11.88 -0.18
N ALA A 37 -5.80 12.45 -0.33
CA ALA A 37 -5.45 13.30 -1.45
C ALA A 37 -4.70 12.49 -2.52
N GLY A 38 -4.55 13.10 -3.69
CA GLY A 38 -3.59 12.64 -4.68
C GLY A 38 -2.13 12.90 -4.27
N PRO A 39 -1.18 12.60 -5.16
CA PRO A 39 0.23 12.89 -4.94
C PRO A 39 0.49 14.35 -4.54
N MET A 40 1.53 14.56 -3.73
CA MET A 40 1.90 15.85 -3.15
C MET A 40 0.82 16.46 -2.22
N GLY A 41 -0.12 15.64 -1.72
CA GLY A 41 -1.17 16.08 -0.80
C GLY A 41 -2.24 16.96 -1.46
N LYS A 42 -2.40 16.86 -2.78
CA LYS A 42 -3.27 17.73 -3.59
C LYS A 42 -4.23 16.93 -4.46
N GLY A 43 -5.42 17.49 -4.66
CA GLY A 43 -6.46 16.87 -5.49
C GLY A 43 -6.98 15.56 -4.91
N GLU A 44 -7.76 14.84 -5.70
CA GLU A 44 -8.30 13.54 -5.31
C GLU A 44 -7.27 12.42 -5.48
N ALA A 45 -7.32 11.44 -4.58
CA ALA A 45 -6.55 10.20 -4.74
C ALA A 45 -6.98 9.48 -6.03
N SER A 46 -6.00 8.96 -6.78
CA SER A 46 -6.27 8.17 -7.99
C SER A 46 -6.09 6.70 -7.64
N ILE A 47 -7.21 5.98 -7.47
CA ILE A 47 -7.26 4.54 -7.23
C ILE A 47 -7.95 3.91 -8.42
N GLY A 48 -7.25 3.03 -9.15
CA GLY A 48 -7.82 2.40 -10.33
C GLY A 48 -6.97 1.26 -10.88
N PRO A 49 -7.38 0.66 -12.00
CA PRO A 49 -6.79 -0.59 -12.50
C PRO A 49 -5.34 -0.47 -12.94
N ARG A 50 -4.83 0.77 -13.10
CA ARG A 50 -3.44 1.03 -13.50
C ARG A 50 -2.52 1.33 -12.32
N GLY A 51 -3.06 1.47 -11.11
CA GLY A 51 -2.28 1.80 -9.93
C GLY A 51 -3.01 2.62 -8.88
N LEU A 52 -2.33 2.78 -7.75
CA LEU A 52 -2.74 3.54 -6.59
C LEU A 52 -1.82 4.74 -6.43
N TYR A 53 -2.38 5.94 -6.39
CA TYR A 53 -1.64 7.19 -6.23
C TYR A 53 -2.35 8.04 -5.18
N LEU A 54 -1.85 7.99 -3.95
CA LEU A 54 -2.51 8.61 -2.79
C LEU A 54 -1.51 9.22 -1.81
N ASN A 55 -1.99 10.16 -1.00
CA ASN A 55 -1.27 10.79 0.10
C ASN A 55 -2.30 11.23 1.16
N GLY A 56 -1.84 11.71 2.31
CA GLY A 56 -2.68 12.46 3.24
C GLY A 56 -3.09 13.82 2.67
N ILE A 57 -4.16 14.40 3.22
CA ILE A 57 -4.55 15.78 2.92
C ILE A 57 -3.67 16.72 3.72
N SER A 58 -3.18 17.79 3.10
CA SER A 58 -2.38 18.79 3.80
C SER A 58 -3.15 19.45 4.95
N PRO A 59 -2.55 19.60 6.16
CA PRO A 59 -1.13 19.46 6.49
C PRO A 59 -0.69 18.05 6.96
N GLU A 60 -1.56 17.05 6.84
CA GLU A 60 -1.31 15.65 7.22
C GLU A 60 -0.77 14.81 6.05
N ASP A 61 -0.21 15.47 5.03
CA ASP A 61 0.51 14.85 3.93
C ASP A 61 1.98 14.56 4.28
N CYS A 62 2.60 13.59 3.59
CA CYS A 62 4.04 13.34 3.72
C CYS A 62 4.66 12.92 2.39
N GLU A 63 4.90 11.63 2.17
CA GLU A 63 5.41 11.11 0.91
C GLU A 63 4.25 10.55 0.08
N SER A 64 4.27 10.74 -1.23
CA SER A 64 3.21 10.19 -2.08
C SER A 64 3.38 8.68 -2.18
N PHE A 65 2.33 7.93 -1.85
CA PHE A 65 2.30 6.50 -2.08
C PHE A 65 1.97 6.24 -3.55
N ILE A 66 2.82 5.45 -4.22
CA ILE A 66 2.66 5.07 -5.62
C ILE A 66 2.87 3.56 -5.73
N LEU A 67 1.82 2.84 -6.12
CA LEU A 67 1.89 1.41 -6.45
C LEU A 67 1.31 1.22 -7.85
N ASP A 68 2.15 0.91 -8.83
CA ASP A 68 1.72 0.66 -10.21
C ASP A 68 2.66 -0.30 -10.94
N ALA A 69 2.34 -0.64 -12.19
CA ALA A 69 3.16 -1.50 -13.04
C ALA A 69 4.20 -0.71 -13.86
N ARG A 70 4.62 0.48 -13.41
CA ARG A 70 5.59 1.31 -14.16
C ARG A 70 6.97 1.18 -13.57
N ARG A 71 7.82 0.41 -14.25
CA ARG A 71 9.23 0.20 -13.87
C ARG A 71 9.99 1.49 -13.50
N SER A 72 9.73 2.61 -14.18
CA SER A 72 10.37 3.91 -13.91
C SER A 72 10.06 4.52 -12.55
N ASN A 73 9.00 4.08 -11.88
CA ASN A 73 8.63 4.58 -10.54
C ASN A 73 9.38 3.88 -9.41
N TYR A 74 10.21 2.90 -9.75
CA TYR A 74 10.92 2.06 -8.78
C TYR A 74 12.43 2.26 -8.85
N ILE A 75 13.08 2.06 -7.71
CA ILE A 75 14.53 1.94 -7.65
C ILE A 75 14.90 0.52 -8.08
N HIS A 76 15.78 0.40 -9.07
CA HIS A 76 16.24 -0.91 -9.55
C HIS A 76 17.32 -1.44 -8.61
N THR A 77 17.07 -2.63 -8.05
CA THR A 77 18.02 -3.33 -7.18
C THR A 77 18.27 -4.73 -7.71
N SER A 78 19.30 -5.42 -7.20
CA SER A 78 19.52 -6.84 -7.50
C SER A 78 18.38 -7.73 -7.01
N SER A 79 17.60 -7.27 -6.03
CA SER A 79 16.46 -7.98 -5.47
C SER A 79 15.15 -7.71 -6.23
N GLY A 80 15.09 -6.70 -7.10
CA GLY A 80 13.86 -6.32 -7.81
C GLY A 80 13.62 -4.82 -7.81
N LEU A 81 12.37 -4.45 -8.07
CA LEU A 81 11.94 -3.06 -8.17
C LEU A 81 11.47 -2.57 -6.79
N PHE A 82 12.27 -1.72 -6.17
CA PHE A 82 12.07 -1.27 -4.81
C PHE A 82 11.28 0.04 -4.76
N GLY A 83 10.27 0.08 -3.89
CA GLY A 83 9.47 1.25 -3.55
C GLY A 83 9.36 1.44 -2.05
N PHE A 84 9.10 2.67 -1.62
CA PHE A 84 8.89 3.00 -0.21
C PHE A 84 7.98 4.22 -0.06
N CYS A 85 7.38 4.37 1.12
CA CYS A 85 6.55 5.52 1.46
C CYS A 85 6.68 5.85 2.95
N LYS A 86 7.17 7.04 3.25
CA LYS A 86 7.23 7.62 4.60
C LYS A 86 5.88 8.21 4.96
N THR A 87 5.21 7.58 5.91
CA THR A 87 3.90 8.02 6.39
C THR A 87 4.00 8.85 7.66
N ARG A 88 5.10 8.71 8.42
CA ARG A 88 5.29 9.36 9.74
C ARG A 88 4.16 9.04 10.74
N ARG A 89 3.43 7.93 10.56
CA ARG A 89 2.21 7.58 11.33
C ARG A 89 1.09 8.62 11.22
N LEU A 90 1.07 9.42 10.16
CA LEU A 90 -0.05 10.32 9.85
C LEU A 90 -1.28 9.50 9.45
N PRO A 91 -2.51 10.06 9.50
CA PRO A 91 -3.73 9.29 9.32
C PRO A 91 -3.75 8.39 8.07
N TYR A 92 -3.27 8.89 6.92
CA TYR A 92 -3.23 8.13 5.66
C TYR A 92 -2.34 6.88 5.69
N ASP A 93 -1.52 6.69 6.74
CA ASP A 93 -0.77 5.46 7.01
C ASP A 93 -1.67 4.21 6.98
N LEU A 94 -2.90 4.32 7.48
CA LEU A 94 -3.86 3.22 7.45
C LEU A 94 -4.17 2.80 6.00
N ALA A 95 -4.33 3.76 5.09
CA ALA A 95 -4.59 3.47 3.68
C ALA A 95 -3.36 2.86 2.99
N VAL A 96 -2.15 3.31 3.32
CA VAL A 96 -0.90 2.71 2.81
C VAL A 96 -0.77 1.26 3.27
N LYS A 97 -0.97 0.98 4.55
CA LYS A 97 -0.91 -0.40 5.09
C LYS A 97 -2.00 -1.29 4.50
N ALA A 98 -3.22 -0.78 4.35
CA ALA A 98 -4.31 -1.53 3.71
C ALA A 98 -3.99 -1.85 2.24
N ALA A 99 -3.49 -0.87 1.49
CA ALA A 99 -3.07 -1.05 0.10
C ALA A 99 -1.95 -2.11 -0.04
N LEU A 100 -0.94 -2.06 0.82
CA LEU A 100 0.15 -3.05 0.82
C LEU A 100 -0.30 -4.44 1.29
N THR A 101 -1.25 -4.51 2.23
CA THR A 101 -1.89 -5.78 2.65
C THR A 101 -2.64 -6.41 1.47
N LEU A 102 -3.45 -5.64 0.77
CA LEU A 102 -4.17 -6.08 -0.44
C LEU A 102 -3.20 -6.48 -1.56
N ALA A 103 -2.13 -5.72 -1.76
CA ALA A 103 -1.10 -6.05 -2.74
C ALA A 103 -0.43 -7.39 -2.41
N ARG A 104 -0.08 -7.64 -1.15
CA ARG A 104 0.52 -8.90 -0.71
C ARG A 104 -0.44 -10.08 -0.83
N TRP A 105 -1.74 -9.86 -0.59
CA TRP A 105 -2.79 -10.85 -0.76
C TRP A 105 -2.99 -11.22 -2.24
N HIS A 106 -3.24 -10.24 -3.11
CA HIS A 106 -3.61 -10.49 -4.51
C HIS A 106 -2.44 -10.74 -5.44
N ALA A 107 -1.26 -10.19 -5.15
CA ALA A 107 -0.06 -10.38 -5.97
C ALA A 107 0.89 -11.43 -5.38
N GLU A 108 0.53 -12.02 -4.23
CA GLU A 108 1.26 -13.10 -3.57
C GLU A 108 2.79 -12.89 -3.53
N ARG A 109 3.54 -13.68 -4.31
CA ARG A 109 5.01 -13.68 -4.38
C ARG A 109 5.57 -12.62 -5.33
N ALA A 110 4.73 -11.96 -6.12
CA ALA A 110 5.13 -10.86 -6.99
C ALA A 110 5.57 -9.62 -6.21
N ILE A 111 5.14 -9.49 -4.95
CA ILE A 111 5.49 -8.39 -4.07
C ILE A 111 5.89 -8.87 -2.67
N GLU A 112 6.96 -8.31 -2.15
CA GLU A 112 7.40 -8.45 -0.76
C GLU A 112 7.16 -7.13 -0.04
N VAL A 113 6.65 -7.16 1.19
CA VAL A 113 6.37 -5.96 2.00
C VAL A 113 7.22 -5.98 3.26
N ARG A 114 7.80 -4.83 3.63
CA ARG A 114 8.55 -4.63 4.88
C ARG A 114 8.17 -3.29 5.51
N SER A 115 8.48 -3.10 6.78
CA SER A 115 8.10 -1.89 7.52
C SER A 115 9.12 -1.54 8.59
N ASP A 116 9.24 -0.25 8.92
CA ASP A 116 9.86 0.20 10.17
C ASP A 116 8.98 -0.12 11.39
N GLY A 117 7.69 -0.43 11.17
CA GLY A 117 6.72 -0.76 12.20
C GLY A 117 6.74 -2.23 12.61
N THR A 118 6.28 -2.45 13.84
CA THR A 118 6.09 -3.78 14.42
C THR A 118 4.88 -4.50 13.81
N VAL A 119 4.86 -5.83 13.90
CA VAL A 119 3.70 -6.70 13.60
C VAL A 119 2.41 -6.16 14.23
N ALA A 120 2.46 -5.68 15.48
CA ALA A 120 1.30 -5.12 16.17
C ALA A 120 0.76 -3.83 15.52
N GLU A 121 1.63 -2.97 14.98
CA GLU A 121 1.25 -1.73 14.30
C GLU A 121 0.52 -1.96 12.96
N TRP A 122 0.61 -3.17 12.40
CA TRP A 122 -0.10 -3.58 11.17
C TRP A 122 -1.48 -4.20 11.44
N ALA A 123 -1.80 -4.51 12.70
CA ALA A 123 -3.01 -5.24 13.06
C ALA A 123 -4.30 -4.49 12.66
N ASP A 124 -4.33 -3.17 12.75
CA ASP A 124 -5.54 -2.39 12.38
C ASP A 124 -5.84 -2.48 10.87
N ALA A 125 -4.83 -2.44 10.02
CA ALA A 125 -5.01 -2.56 8.57
C ALA A 125 -5.45 -3.98 8.19
N CYS A 126 -4.83 -5.01 8.77
CA CYS A 126 -5.20 -6.40 8.52
C CYS A 126 -6.63 -6.68 9.02
N ARG A 127 -6.98 -6.23 10.23
CA ARG A 127 -8.34 -6.35 10.77
C ARG A 127 -9.37 -5.63 9.92
N LEU A 128 -9.04 -4.47 9.35
CA LEU A 128 -9.91 -3.75 8.44
C LEU A 128 -10.18 -4.58 7.17
N VAL A 129 -9.11 -5.08 6.54
CA VAL A 129 -9.22 -5.92 5.34
C VAL A 129 -10.01 -7.20 5.61
N GLU A 130 -9.71 -7.91 6.70
CA GLU A 130 -10.43 -9.12 7.09
C GLU A 130 -11.91 -8.84 7.38
N ARG A 131 -12.21 -7.81 8.18
CA ARG A 131 -13.59 -7.50 8.58
C ARG A 131 -14.48 -7.09 7.41
N GLU A 132 -13.98 -6.24 6.52
CA GLU A 132 -14.80 -5.66 5.44
C GLU A 132 -14.81 -6.52 4.18
N LEU A 133 -13.73 -7.27 3.91
CA LEU A 133 -13.56 -8.03 2.66
C LEU A 133 -13.52 -9.55 2.87
N GLY A 134 -13.36 -10.02 4.12
CA GLY A 134 -13.33 -11.44 4.44
C GLY A 134 -12.02 -12.15 4.12
N TYR A 135 -10.95 -11.42 3.81
CA TYR A 135 -9.65 -12.03 3.53
C TYR A 135 -8.92 -12.42 4.82
N PRO A 136 -8.44 -13.68 4.94
CA PRO A 136 -7.73 -14.16 6.12
C PRO A 136 -6.28 -13.67 6.12
N VAL A 137 -6.09 -12.36 6.27
CA VAL A 137 -4.78 -11.71 6.34
C VAL A 137 -4.45 -11.33 7.77
N ASP A 138 -3.19 -11.52 8.14
CA ASP A 138 -2.64 -11.06 9.40
C ASP A 138 -1.29 -10.36 9.18
N PRO A 139 -0.78 -9.62 10.17
CA PRO A 139 0.49 -8.92 10.04
C PRO A 139 1.70 -9.83 9.73
N PHE A 140 1.72 -11.08 10.18
CA PHE A 140 2.81 -12.03 9.91
C PHE A 140 2.80 -12.43 8.44
N PHE A 141 1.62 -12.74 7.89
CA PHE A 141 1.45 -13.00 6.46
C PHE A 141 1.94 -11.83 5.60
N VAL A 142 1.58 -10.61 5.99
CA VAL A 142 1.89 -9.41 5.21
C VAL A 142 3.41 -9.13 5.21
N LEU A 143 4.03 -9.17 6.38
CA LEU A 143 5.45 -8.82 6.57
C LEU A 143 6.42 -9.98 6.29
N GLY A 144 5.92 -11.21 6.19
CA GLY A 144 6.73 -12.40 5.97
C GLY A 144 7.62 -12.78 7.16
N GLU A 145 7.12 -12.53 8.38
CA GLU A 145 7.77 -12.84 9.66
C GLU A 145 7.21 -14.09 10.34
#